data_AF-A0A7X2ML61-F1
#
_entry.id   AF-A0A7X2ML61-F1
#
_cell.length_a   1.000
_cell.length_b   1.000
_cell.length_c   1.000
_cell.angle_alpha   90.00
_cell.angle_beta   90.00
_cell.angle_gamma   90.00
#
_symmetry.space_group_name_H-M   'P 1'
#
loop_
_entity.id
_entity.type
_entity.pdbx_description
1 polymer ?
#
loop_
_entity_poly.entity_id
_entity_poly.type
_entity_poly.pdbx_seq_one_letter_code
_entity_poly.pdbx_strand_id
1 'polypeptide(L)' 'QRFVTHLKFFAQRMLTRTVVDDDDVSLHTAVKDNYPKAWKCAVKIAQHLQQSYQRDLTAEEIMFLAINIERVRKEGQ' A
#
# COMPACT_ATOMS: atom_id res chain seq x y z
N GLN A 1 -20.51 -3.20 -4.42
CA GLN A 1 -19.94 -2.90 -5.76
C GLN A 1 -18.91 -1.77 -5.76
N ARG A 2 -19.07 -0.69 -4.95
CA ARG A 2 -18.06 0.39 -4.81
C ARG A 2 -16.65 -0.09 -4.46
N PHE A 3 -16.50 -0.99 -3.50
CA PHE A 3 -15.19 -1.43 -3.00
C PHE A 3 -14.28 -2.02 -4.09
N VAL A 4 -14.83 -2.90 -4.93
CA VAL A 4 -14.09 -3.52 -6.05
C VAL A 4 -13.68 -2.46 -7.08
N THR A 5 -14.56 -1.49 -7.35
CA THR A 5 -14.26 -0.37 -8.26
C THR A 5 -13.11 0.49 -7.72
N HIS A 6 -13.11 0.82 -6.42
CA HIS A 6 -12.01 1.57 -5.79
C HIS A 6 -10.71 0.76 -5.81
N LEU A 7 -10.77 -0.55 -5.58
CA LEU A 7 -9.59 -1.43 -5.64
C LEU A 7 -9.01 -1.51 -7.06
N LYS A 8 -9.87 -1.53 -8.08
CA LYS A 8 -9.46 -1.54 -9.49
C LYS A 8 -8.80 -0.22 -9.91
N PHE A 9 -9.36 0.91 -9.51
CA PHE A 9 -8.75 2.23 -9.75
C PHE A 9 -7.47 2.42 -8.95
N PHE A 10 -7.38 1.85 -7.74
CA PHE A 10 -6.17 1.84 -6.94
C PHE A 10 -5.05 1.03 -7.63
N ALA A 11 -5.34 -0.19 -8.06
CA ALA A 11 -4.40 -1.02 -8.83
C ALA A 11 -3.97 -0.33 -10.15
N GLN A 12 -4.91 0.31 -10.84
CA GLN A 12 -4.60 1.07 -12.06
C GLN A 12 -3.68 2.25 -11.78
N ARG A 13 -3.90 3.03 -10.70
CA ARG A 13 -3.04 4.14 -10.29
C ARG A 13 -1.64 3.70 -9.86
N MET A 14 -1.54 2.55 -9.20
CA MET A 14 -0.25 1.91 -8.87
C MET A 14 0.56 1.60 -10.12
N LEU A 15 -0.08 1.13 -11.18
CA LEU A 15 0.58 0.76 -12.44
C LEU A 15 0.92 1.97 -13.34
N THR A 16 0.35 3.16 -13.09
CA THR A 16 0.46 4.31 -14.02
C THR A 16 1.26 5.52 -13.51
N ARG A 17 1.67 5.59 -12.24
CA ARG A 17 2.44 6.75 -11.75
C ARG A 17 3.91 6.41 -11.53
N THR A 18 4.66 6.66 -12.61
CA THR A 18 5.90 7.45 -12.66
C THR A 18 6.59 7.70 -11.32
N VAL A 19 7.71 6.98 -11.17
CA VAL A 19 8.89 7.25 -10.35
C VAL A 19 9.03 8.75 -10.05
N VAL A 20 8.85 9.12 -8.78
CA VAL A 20 9.37 10.38 -8.25
C VAL A 20 10.71 10.01 -7.64
N ASP A 21 11.78 10.28 -8.36
CA ASP A 21 13.14 10.15 -7.84
C ASP A 21 13.35 11.12 -6.67
N ASP A 22 14.13 10.61 -5.70
CA ASP A 22 14.82 11.28 -4.58
C ASP A 22 14.12 11.23 -3.20
N ASP A 23 14.81 10.57 -2.24
CA ASP A 23 14.54 10.36 -0.80
C ASP A 23 13.61 9.20 -0.31
N ASP A 24 13.66 8.05 -0.98
CA ASP A 24 12.86 6.83 -0.70
C ASP A 24 12.90 6.28 0.74
N VAL A 25 14.05 6.37 1.44
CA VAL A 25 14.20 5.78 2.79
C VAL A 25 13.48 6.61 3.85
N SER A 26 13.47 7.94 3.69
CA SER A 26 12.83 8.86 4.64
C SER A 26 11.31 8.71 4.60
N LEU A 27 10.75 8.55 3.39
CA LEU A 27 9.32 8.39 3.18
C LEU A 27 8.82 7.05 3.69
N HIS A 28 9.58 5.98 3.45
CA HIS A 28 9.28 4.65 3.98
C HIS A 28 9.16 4.64 5.50
N THR A 29 10.15 5.24 6.15
CA THR A 29 10.21 5.35 7.61
C THR A 29 9.05 6.21 8.12
N ALA A 30 8.79 7.35 7.47
CA ALA A 30 7.68 8.22 7.82
C ALA A 30 6.31 7.52 7.70
N VAL A 31 6.07 6.72 6.66
CA VAL A 31 4.81 5.98 6.50
C VAL A 31 4.64 4.92 7.57
N LYS A 32 5.72 4.18 7.88
CA LYS A 32 5.71 3.15 8.93
C LYS A 32 5.43 3.75 10.32
N ASP A 33 6.02 4.90 10.61
CA ASP A 33 5.90 5.55 11.91
C ASP A 33 4.57 6.30 12.08
N ASN A 34 4.11 7.00 11.03
CA ASN A 34 2.85 7.75 11.09
C ASN A 34 1.61 6.84 10.96
N TYR A 35 1.72 5.72 10.24
CA TYR A 35 0.59 4.82 9.96
C TYR A 35 0.85 3.36 10.36
N PRO A 36 1.22 3.08 11.63
CA PRO A 36 1.70 1.77 12.05
C PRO A 36 0.65 0.66 11.91
N LYS A 37 -0.65 1.00 12.05
CA LYS A 37 -1.75 0.04 11.84
C LYS A 37 -1.93 -0.31 10.36
N ALA A 38 -1.88 0.69 9.49
CA ALA A 38 -2.01 0.49 8.06
C ALA A 38 -0.79 -0.24 7.48
N TRP A 39 0.41 0.09 7.95
CA TRP A 39 1.65 -0.62 7.60
C TRP A 39 1.59 -2.10 7.98
N LYS A 40 1.20 -2.42 9.22
CA LYS A 40 1.04 -3.82 9.66
C LYS A 40 0.00 -4.57 8.81
N CYS A 41 -1.06 -3.89 8.37
CA CYS A 41 -2.05 -4.48 7.48
C CYS A 41 -1.46 -4.76 6.09
N ALA A 42 -0.74 -3.81 5.51
CA ALA A 42 -0.06 -3.96 4.22
C ALA A 42 0.93 -5.14 4.22
N VAL A 43 1.74 -5.27 5.28
CA VAL A 43 2.67 -6.40 5.44
C VAL A 43 1.93 -7.74 5.54
N LYS A 44 0.80 -7.82 6.25
CA LYS A 44 -0.01 -9.05 6.30
C LYS A 44 -0.56 -9.42 4.92
N ILE A 45 -0.98 -8.44 4.13
CA ILE A 45 -1.44 -8.67 2.76
C ILE A 45 -0.28 -9.17 1.89
N ALA A 46 0.90 -8.56 2.00
CA ALA A 46 2.11 -9.01 1.28
C ALA A 46 2.45 -10.47 1.62
N GLN A 47 2.43 -10.84 2.90
CA GLN A 47 2.65 -12.23 3.35
C GLN A 47 1.61 -13.19 2.77
N HIS A 48 0.34 -12.79 2.73
CA HIS A 48 -0.72 -13.61 2.14
C HIS A 48 -0.52 -13.80 0.63
N LEU A 49 -0.09 -12.76 -0.09
CA LEU A 49 0.19 -12.83 -1.53
C LEU A 49 1.38 -13.75 -1.83
N GLN A 50 2.41 -13.68 -1.01
CA GLN A 50 3.57 -14.56 -1.11
C GLN A 50 3.17 -16.02 -0.88
N GLN A 51 2.41 -16.30 0.19
CA GLN A 51 2.01 -17.67 0.55
C GLN A 51 1.01 -18.28 -0.43
N SER A 52 0.04 -17.49 -0.91
CA SER A 52 -1.10 -18.00 -1.68
C SER A 52 -0.86 -17.95 -3.19
N TYR A 53 0.02 -17.06 -3.64
CA TYR A 53 0.23 -16.78 -5.07
C TYR A 53 1.70 -16.71 -5.49
N GLN A 54 2.66 -16.96 -4.57
CA GLN A 54 4.10 -16.85 -4.84
C GLN A 54 4.51 -15.48 -5.43
N ARG A 55 3.81 -14.42 -4.99
CA ARG A 55 4.09 -13.04 -5.41
C ARG A 55 4.62 -12.25 -4.24
N ASP A 56 5.84 -11.78 -4.37
CA ASP A 56 6.45 -10.83 -3.44
C ASP A 56 6.04 -9.41 -3.82
N LEU A 57 5.81 -8.58 -2.81
CA LEU A 57 5.66 -7.14 -2.97
C LEU A 57 6.99 -6.46 -2.63
N THR A 58 7.36 -5.47 -3.42
CA THR A 58 8.49 -4.60 -3.09
C THR A 58 8.16 -3.75 -1.85
N ALA A 59 9.20 -3.19 -1.23
CA ALA A 59 9.02 -2.25 -0.13
C ALA A 59 8.11 -1.08 -0.56
N GLU A 60 8.36 -0.51 -1.74
CA GLU A 60 7.56 0.56 -2.32
C GLU A 60 6.07 0.19 -2.46
N GLU A 61 5.77 -1.02 -2.97
CA GLU A 61 4.39 -1.49 -3.08
C GLU A 61 3.72 -1.66 -1.70
N ILE A 62 4.45 -2.14 -0.69
CA ILE A 62 3.95 -2.22 0.70
C ILE A 62 3.66 -0.83 1.27
N MET A 63 4.53 0.15 1.01
CA MET A 63 4.35 1.54 1.44
C MET A 63 3.10 2.16 0.82
N PHE A 64 2.95 2.02 -0.51
CA PHE A 64 1.75 2.50 -1.18
C PHE A 64 0.47 1.82 -0.67
N LEU A 65 0.53 0.51 -0.46
CA LEU A 65 -0.59 -0.24 0.09
C LEU A 65 -0.96 0.29 1.49
N ALA A 66 0.03 0.55 2.34
CA ALA A 66 -0.18 1.13 3.68
C ALA A 66 -0.85 2.52 3.61
N ILE A 67 -0.38 3.41 2.72
CA ILE A 67 -0.99 4.74 2.52
C ILE A 67 -2.47 4.61 2.12
N ASN A 68 -2.81 3.66 1.26
CA ASN A 68 -4.17 3.49 0.77
C ASN A 68 -5.10 2.87 1.82
N ILE A 69 -4.60 1.92 2.61
CA ILE A 69 -5.32 1.38 3.76
C ILE A 69 -5.64 2.50 4.76
N GLU A 70 -4.67 3.39 5.04
CA GLU A 70 -4.88 4.51 5.96
C GLU A 70 -5.93 5.50 5.44
N ARG A 71 -5.92 5.80 4.13
CA ARG A 71 -6.95 6.66 3.50
C ARG A 71 -8.35 6.07 3.70
N VAL A 72 -8.53 4.79 3.38
CA VAL A 72 -9.83 4.10 3.56
C VAL A 72 -10.25 4.08 5.03
N ARG A 73 -9.32 3.85 5.95
CA ARG A 73 -9.58 3.88 7.40
C ARG A 73 -10.10 5.25 7.86
N LYS A 74 -9.55 6.35 7.32
CA LYS A 74 -9.98 7.72 7.63
C LYS A 74 -11.31 8.09 6.98
N GLU A 75 -11.59 7.61 5.77
CA GLU A 75 -12.88 7.83 5.08
C GLU A 75 -14.06 7.10 5.73
N GLY A 76 -13.79 6.04 6.51
CA GLY A 76 -14.79 5.29 7.26
C GLY A 76 -15.11 5.84 8.66
N GLN A 77 -14.55 6.99 9.05
CA GLN A 77 -14.87 7.74 10.28
C GLN A 77 -15.75 8.93 9.96
#